data_AF-A0A067PTS8-F1
#
_entry.id   AF-A0A067PTS8-F1
#
_cell.length_a   1.000
_cell.length_b   1.000
_cell.length_c   1.000
_cell.angle_alpha   90.00
_cell.angle_beta   90.00
_cell.angle_gamma   90.00
#
_symmetry.space_group_name_H-M   'P 1'
#
loop_
_entity.id
_entity.type
_entity.pdbx_description
1 polymer ?
#
loop_
_entity_poly.entity_id
_entity_poly.type
_entity_poly.pdbx_seq_one_letter_code
_entity_poly.pdbx_strand_id
1 'polypeptide(L)'
;MFPSLVSVSFTAALLGFLSVATVSSADHLAGRILIYSYTDGFRHDSIPTATQALKDKGPYINVFFDSTEDKQMFNDTILSQYDAVLFLDTTGQVLDAPGEAALQKYLNLGGNFIGIHAASACEMNTSFYGKELGAYFDYHPDLTNATINVIDNTHPSTSMLPAKWHVIDEMYNFVSDPRSVGAVVVLSADESTYVDLGPRSPKQGEPHPTAWYQERGAGVQPGGTAGRSFYTSLGHLNETWKDDLFMAHVAGGITWALQSNTTKVYNSSAVVGSSMVSNFTFPTSSASSVPTSTPTGTSPSKSSAYTLLATQQWLVTACWIFIGALALRS
;
A
#
# COMPACT_ATOMS: atom_id res chain seq x y z
N MET A 1 74.20 -57.80 -4.86
CA MET A 1 74.45 -56.64 -3.97
C MET A 1 73.39 -55.59 -4.31
N PHE A 2 72.26 -55.62 -3.60
CA PHE A 2 71.17 -54.65 -3.72
C PHE A 2 70.61 -54.44 -2.30
N PRO A 3 70.55 -53.21 -1.77
CA PRO A 3 70.03 -52.97 -0.45
C PRO A 3 68.51 -52.73 -0.47
N SER A 4 67.90 -53.14 0.63
CA SER A 4 66.52 -53.06 1.05
C SER A 4 65.96 -51.62 1.14
N LEU A 5 64.76 -51.41 0.59
CA LEU A 5 63.95 -50.21 0.77
C LEU A 5 63.09 -50.33 2.04
N VAL A 6 63.27 -49.40 2.98
CA VAL A 6 62.42 -49.21 4.15
C VAL A 6 61.34 -48.19 3.78
N SER A 7 60.08 -48.57 3.91
CA SER A 7 58.92 -47.66 3.78
C SER A 7 58.70 -46.95 5.11
N VAL A 8 58.70 -45.62 5.11
CA VAL A 8 58.30 -44.78 6.25
C VAL A 8 56.98 -44.10 5.89
N SER A 9 55.90 -44.46 6.57
CA SER A 9 54.59 -43.79 6.44
C SER A 9 54.54 -42.57 7.37
N PHE A 10 54.34 -41.38 6.81
CA PHE A 10 54.02 -40.16 7.55
C PHE A 10 52.51 -40.00 7.66
N THR A 11 51.94 -40.10 8.86
CA THR A 11 50.57 -39.69 9.16
C THR A 11 50.57 -38.22 9.58
N ALA A 12 50.10 -37.33 8.70
CA ALA A 12 49.86 -35.92 9.03
C ALA A 12 48.49 -35.78 9.71
N ALA A 13 48.47 -35.37 10.99
CA ALA A 13 47.26 -35.02 11.71
C ALA A 13 46.83 -33.60 11.32
N LEU A 14 45.70 -33.48 10.61
CA LEU A 14 45.09 -32.22 10.23
C LEU A 14 44.23 -31.70 11.40
N LEU A 15 44.76 -30.75 12.17
CA LEU A 15 43.98 -30.00 13.17
C LEU A 15 43.10 -28.97 12.44
N GLY A 16 41.84 -29.33 12.21
CA GLY A 16 40.83 -28.42 11.68
C GLY A 16 40.40 -27.39 12.74
N PHE A 17 40.79 -26.13 12.56
CA PHE A 17 40.19 -25.02 13.30
C PHE A 17 38.77 -24.78 12.78
N LEU A 18 37.77 -25.18 13.56
CA LEU A 18 36.38 -24.85 13.30
C LEU A 18 36.16 -23.38 13.73
N SER A 19 36.29 -22.44 12.78
CA SER A 19 35.93 -21.05 13.00
C SER A 19 34.40 -20.96 13.04
N VAL A 20 33.84 -20.84 14.24
CA VAL A 20 32.42 -20.51 14.42
C VAL A 20 32.28 -19.04 14.05
N ALA A 21 31.85 -18.78 12.80
CA ALA A 21 31.44 -17.45 12.40
C ALA A 21 30.20 -17.07 13.22
N THR A 22 30.38 -16.18 14.20
CA THR A 22 29.26 -15.52 14.85
C THR A 22 28.59 -14.62 13.81
N VAL A 23 27.47 -15.08 13.25
CA VAL A 23 26.57 -14.21 12.48
C VAL A 23 26.00 -13.23 13.49
N SER A 24 26.56 -12.02 13.55
CA SER A 24 25.90 -10.90 14.20
C SER A 24 24.59 -10.70 13.44
N SER A 25 23.43 -10.95 14.05
CA SER A 25 22.20 -10.34 13.52
C SER A 25 22.42 -8.84 13.68
N ALA A 26 22.61 -8.13 12.57
CA ALA A 26 22.43 -6.70 12.62
C ALA A 26 20.99 -6.49 13.10
N ASP A 27 20.81 -5.79 14.21
CA ASP A 27 19.50 -5.39 14.68
C ASP A 27 18.84 -4.58 13.57
N HIS A 28 17.94 -5.21 12.81
CA HIS A 28 17.22 -4.54 11.75
C HIS A 28 16.22 -3.59 12.41
N LEU A 29 16.34 -2.30 12.09
CA LEU A 29 15.36 -1.32 12.52
C LEU A 29 13.98 -1.71 11.96
N ALA A 30 12.95 -1.55 12.77
CA ALA A 30 11.57 -1.66 12.31
C ALA A 30 11.11 -0.30 11.78
N GLY A 31 10.43 -0.31 10.65
CA GLY A 31 9.80 0.91 10.14
C GLY A 31 8.72 1.38 11.12
N ARG A 32 8.59 2.69 11.30
CA ARG A 32 7.47 3.26 12.06
C ARG A 32 6.61 4.12 11.14
N ILE A 33 5.32 3.85 11.08
CA ILE A 33 4.38 4.59 10.24
C ILE A 33 3.28 5.21 11.09
N LEU A 34 2.99 6.49 10.85
CA LEU A 34 1.85 7.17 11.45
C LEU A 34 0.64 7.07 10.50
N ILE A 35 -0.34 6.26 10.86
CA ILE A 35 -1.66 6.25 10.21
C ILE A 35 -2.42 7.49 10.66
N TYR A 36 -2.83 8.31 9.71
CA TYR A 36 -3.68 9.46 9.93
C TYR A 36 -5.02 9.25 9.23
N SER A 37 -6.12 9.32 9.98
CA SER A 37 -7.47 9.01 9.48
C SER A 37 -8.53 10.04 9.89
N TYR A 38 -8.12 11.25 10.29
CA TYR A 38 -9.07 12.33 10.54
C TYR A 38 -9.80 12.69 9.24
N THR A 39 -11.10 12.98 9.34
CA THR A 39 -11.92 13.44 8.22
C THR A 39 -12.63 14.74 8.59
N ASP A 40 -12.55 15.74 7.71
CA ASP A 40 -13.36 16.96 7.73
C ASP A 40 -14.51 16.90 6.71
N GLY A 41 -14.73 15.73 6.10
CA GLY A 41 -15.76 15.45 5.11
C GLY A 41 -16.43 14.09 5.34
N PHE A 42 -16.66 13.33 4.26
CA PHE A 42 -17.26 12.00 4.37
C PHE A 42 -16.36 11.04 5.18
N ARG A 43 -16.97 10.31 6.10
CA ARG A 43 -16.31 9.37 7.00
C ARG A 43 -16.59 7.95 6.52
N HIS A 44 -15.55 7.24 6.08
CA HIS A 44 -15.66 5.85 5.63
C HIS A 44 -15.80 4.91 6.84
N ASP A 45 -16.76 3.98 6.78
CA ASP A 45 -16.97 2.96 7.82
C ASP A 45 -15.81 1.96 7.92
N SER A 46 -14.98 1.87 6.88
CA SER A 46 -13.81 0.98 6.81
C SER A 46 -12.64 1.40 7.68
N ILE A 47 -12.47 2.69 8.03
CA ILE A 47 -11.29 3.21 8.73
C ILE A 47 -10.89 2.39 9.99
N PRO A 48 -11.81 2.01 10.91
CA PRO A 48 -11.43 1.20 12.06
C PRO A 48 -10.93 -0.20 11.66
N THR A 49 -11.58 -0.85 10.70
CA THR A 49 -11.19 -2.16 10.17
C THR A 49 -9.84 -2.09 9.46
N ALA A 50 -9.65 -1.09 8.62
CA ALA A 50 -8.43 -0.81 7.88
C ALA A 50 -7.23 -0.55 8.81
N THR A 51 -7.43 0.30 9.81
CA THR A 51 -6.41 0.61 10.82
C THR A 51 -5.99 -0.66 11.58
N GLN A 52 -6.96 -1.50 11.96
CA GLN A 52 -6.67 -2.76 12.65
C GLN A 52 -5.94 -3.75 11.72
N ALA A 53 -6.40 -3.91 10.48
CA ALA A 53 -5.78 -4.79 9.50
C ALA A 53 -4.32 -4.39 9.21
N LEU A 54 -4.02 -3.10 9.12
CA LEU A 54 -2.65 -2.59 8.98
C LEU A 54 -1.79 -2.91 10.21
N LYS A 55 -2.30 -2.68 11.42
CA LYS A 55 -1.60 -3.02 12.66
C LYS A 55 -1.31 -4.52 12.77
N ASP A 56 -2.28 -5.36 12.41
CA ASP A 56 -2.13 -6.81 12.40
C ASP A 56 -1.15 -7.28 11.32
N LYS A 57 -1.05 -6.56 10.20
CA LYS A 57 -0.10 -6.84 9.12
C LYS A 57 1.34 -6.39 9.45
N GLY A 58 1.50 -5.36 10.28
CA GLY A 58 2.79 -4.74 10.63
C GLY A 58 3.92 -5.73 10.96
N PRO A 59 3.73 -6.69 11.88
CA PRO A 59 4.75 -7.68 12.24
C PRO A 59 5.29 -8.48 11.04
N TYR A 60 4.46 -8.75 10.03
CA TYR A 60 4.84 -9.53 8.85
C TYR A 60 5.70 -8.75 7.86
N ILE A 61 5.69 -7.41 7.95
CA ILE A 61 6.48 -6.52 7.09
C ILE A 61 7.52 -5.71 7.89
N ASN A 62 7.75 -6.09 9.16
CA ASN A 62 8.66 -5.39 10.07
C ASN A 62 8.33 -3.90 10.27
N VAL A 63 7.04 -3.58 10.44
CA VAL A 63 6.54 -2.21 10.62
C VAL A 63 5.70 -2.11 11.88
N PHE A 64 5.92 -1.05 12.66
CA PHE A 64 5.04 -0.60 13.72
C PHE A 64 4.14 0.54 13.22
N PHE A 65 2.83 0.40 13.43
CA PHE A 65 1.85 1.42 13.09
C PHE A 65 1.30 2.11 14.33
N ASP A 66 1.51 3.41 14.43
CA ASP A 66 0.72 4.28 15.30
C ASP A 66 -0.47 4.81 14.50
N SER A 67 -1.58 5.12 15.17
CA SER A 67 -2.78 5.68 14.51
C SER A 67 -3.29 6.89 15.26
N THR A 68 -3.68 7.93 14.53
CA THR A 68 -4.25 9.14 15.11
C THR A 68 -5.31 9.77 14.22
N GLU A 69 -6.23 10.48 14.85
CA GLU A 69 -7.13 11.46 14.22
C GLU A 69 -6.90 12.87 14.79
N ASP A 70 -5.86 13.05 15.60
CA ASP A 70 -5.51 14.34 16.20
C ASP A 70 -4.57 15.14 15.27
N LYS A 71 -5.07 16.29 14.79
CA LYS A 71 -4.31 17.24 13.95
C LYS A 71 -3.01 17.70 14.62
N GLN A 72 -2.96 17.76 15.96
CA GLN A 72 -1.77 18.21 16.72
C GLN A 72 -0.57 17.26 16.58
N MET A 73 -0.79 16.04 16.06
CA MET A 73 0.29 15.11 15.74
C MET A 73 1.15 15.57 14.54
N PHE A 74 0.64 16.49 13.71
CA PHE A 74 1.37 17.07 12.59
C PHE A 74 2.24 18.24 13.04
N ASN A 75 3.36 17.92 13.68
CA ASN A 75 4.41 18.86 14.00
C ASN A 75 5.80 18.22 13.80
N ASP A 76 6.82 19.06 13.65
CA ASP A 76 8.19 18.63 13.32
C ASP A 76 8.76 17.57 14.28
N THR A 77 8.47 17.68 15.58
CA THR A 77 9.01 16.79 16.60
C THR A 77 8.40 15.40 16.51
N ILE A 78 7.12 15.32 16.20
CA ILE A 78 6.40 14.05 16.08
C ILE A 78 6.69 13.41 14.73
N LEU A 79 6.54 14.14 13.62
CA LEU A 79 6.71 13.59 12.27
C LEU A 79 8.12 13.05 12.01
N SER A 80 9.16 13.69 12.57
CA SER A 80 10.55 13.22 12.41
C SER A 80 10.85 11.83 12.99
N GLN A 81 9.94 11.27 13.80
CA GLN A 81 10.05 9.93 14.38
C GLN A 81 9.51 8.82 13.48
N TYR A 82 8.86 9.16 12.37
CA TYR A 82 8.22 8.21 11.46
C TYR A 82 8.98 8.09 10.15
N ASP A 83 9.04 6.87 9.62
CA ASP A 83 9.61 6.56 8.32
C ASP A 83 8.59 6.77 7.18
N ALA A 84 7.29 6.74 7.50
CA ALA A 84 6.24 7.16 6.59
C ALA A 84 5.06 7.80 7.36
N VAL A 85 4.33 8.67 6.68
CA VAL A 85 2.95 9.02 7.06
C VAL A 85 1.98 8.35 6.10
N LEU A 86 0.91 7.77 6.62
CA LEU A 86 -0.10 7.07 5.85
C LEU A 86 -1.45 7.75 6.06
N PHE A 87 -1.95 8.42 5.02
CA PHE A 87 -3.27 9.02 5.01
C PHE A 87 -4.28 7.95 4.59
N LEU A 88 -5.15 7.57 5.52
CA LEU A 88 -6.11 6.49 5.36
C LEU A 88 -7.52 7.07 5.35
N ASP A 89 -8.16 7.04 4.16
CA ASP A 89 -9.55 7.48 3.97
C ASP A 89 -9.85 8.91 4.48
N THR A 90 -8.83 9.76 4.53
CA THR A 90 -8.94 11.16 4.99
C THR A 90 -9.68 11.99 3.96
N THR A 91 -10.67 12.79 4.36
CA THR A 91 -11.45 13.65 3.45
C THR A 91 -11.53 15.09 3.97
N GLY A 92 -11.65 16.07 3.07
CA GLY A 92 -11.77 17.49 3.44
C GLY A 92 -10.46 18.16 3.87
N GLN A 93 -10.54 19.23 4.66
CA GLN A 93 -9.36 19.97 5.14
C GLN A 93 -8.90 19.41 6.50
N VAL A 94 -8.00 18.44 6.43
CA VAL A 94 -7.64 17.60 7.57
C VAL A 94 -6.47 18.16 8.37
N LEU A 95 -5.69 19.07 7.79
CA LEU A 95 -4.62 19.81 8.46
C LEU A 95 -4.96 21.29 8.58
N ASP A 96 -4.41 21.92 9.62
CA ASP A 96 -4.32 23.39 9.69
C ASP A 96 -2.98 23.87 9.10
N ALA A 97 -2.82 25.19 8.96
CA ALA A 97 -1.63 25.75 8.33
C ALA A 97 -0.29 25.33 9.02
N PRO A 98 -0.19 25.25 10.36
CA PRO A 98 0.97 24.64 11.02
C PRO A 98 1.19 23.17 10.65
N GLY A 99 0.12 22.36 10.61
CA GLY A 99 0.20 20.95 10.21
C GLY A 99 0.65 20.75 8.77
N GLU A 100 0.14 21.55 7.84
CA GLU A 100 0.58 21.56 6.43
C GLU A 100 2.06 21.92 6.32
N ALA A 101 2.51 22.94 7.07
CA ALA A 101 3.91 23.35 7.07
C ALA A 101 4.83 22.25 7.64
N ALA A 102 4.40 21.57 8.70
CA ALA A 102 5.12 20.43 9.27
C ALA A 102 5.19 19.25 8.30
N LEU A 103 4.08 18.94 7.61
CA LEU A 103 4.06 17.90 6.58
C LEU A 103 5.00 18.24 5.42
N GLN A 104 4.93 19.46 4.88
CA GLN A 104 5.82 19.90 3.81
C GLN A 104 7.29 19.78 4.21
N LYS A 105 7.64 20.18 5.44
CA LYS A 105 9.00 20.06 5.97
C LYS A 105 9.42 18.59 6.12
N TYR A 106 8.54 17.74 6.65
CA TYR A 106 8.79 16.30 6.74
C TYR A 106 9.09 15.67 5.37
N LEU A 107 8.29 15.99 4.35
CA LEU A 107 8.51 15.52 2.97
C LEU A 107 9.85 16.05 2.42
N ASN A 108 10.16 17.33 2.63
CA ASN A 108 11.43 17.94 2.20
C ASN A 108 12.68 17.29 2.83
N LEU A 109 12.52 16.60 3.96
CA LEU A 109 13.59 15.93 4.70
C LEU A 109 13.72 14.44 4.35
N GLY A 110 12.97 13.94 3.37
CA GLY A 110 13.05 12.55 2.90
C GLY A 110 11.98 11.64 3.47
N GLY A 111 10.98 12.18 4.18
CA GLY A 111 9.86 11.40 4.69
C GLY A 111 9.06 10.74 3.57
N ASN A 112 8.64 9.50 3.75
CA ASN A 112 7.80 8.80 2.78
C ASN A 112 6.32 9.12 3.01
N PHE A 113 5.53 9.09 1.93
CA PHE A 113 4.09 9.33 1.94
C PHE A 113 3.33 8.13 1.38
N ILE A 114 2.22 7.79 2.02
CA ILE A 114 1.30 6.76 1.53
C ILE A 114 -0.12 7.33 1.61
N GLY A 115 -0.86 7.29 0.50
CA GLY A 115 -2.27 7.64 0.46
C GLY A 115 -3.11 6.42 0.10
N ILE A 116 -4.23 6.20 0.79
CA ILE A 116 -5.15 5.11 0.49
C ILE A 116 -6.56 5.67 0.31
N HIS A 117 -7.20 5.25 -0.78
CA HIS A 117 -8.58 5.52 -1.16
C HIS A 117 -8.90 7.01 -1.07
N ALA A 118 -9.70 7.43 -0.10
CA ALA A 118 -10.19 8.79 -0.02
C ALA A 118 -9.14 9.84 0.36
N ALA A 119 -7.89 9.43 0.66
CA ALA A 119 -6.76 10.36 0.81
C ALA A 119 -6.58 11.32 -0.38
N SER A 120 -7.12 10.99 -1.56
CA SER A 120 -7.18 11.88 -2.71
C SER A 120 -8.27 12.94 -2.68
N ALA A 121 -9.18 12.88 -1.71
CA ALA A 121 -10.28 13.81 -1.48
C ALA A 121 -10.06 14.70 -0.24
N CYS A 122 -8.84 14.78 0.28
CA CYS A 122 -8.45 15.76 1.30
C CYS A 122 -7.40 16.74 0.79
N GLU A 123 -7.24 17.85 1.52
CA GLU A 123 -6.20 18.86 1.28
C GLU A 123 -6.22 19.44 -0.15
N MET A 124 -7.39 19.47 -0.81
CA MET A 124 -7.50 19.85 -2.23
C MET A 124 -7.03 21.28 -2.55
N ASN A 125 -6.89 22.14 -1.55
CA ASN A 125 -6.35 23.50 -1.68
C ASN A 125 -4.82 23.59 -1.45
N THR A 126 -4.18 22.46 -1.11
CA THR A 126 -2.78 22.39 -0.68
C THR A 126 -1.93 21.85 -1.83
N SER A 127 -1.30 22.73 -2.62
CA SER A 127 -0.67 22.33 -3.88
C SER A 127 0.43 21.26 -3.75
N PHE A 128 1.24 21.30 -2.69
CA PHE A 128 2.31 20.30 -2.51
C PHE A 128 1.74 18.92 -2.19
N TYR A 129 0.63 18.85 -1.44
CA TYR A 129 -0.01 17.58 -1.10
C TYR A 129 -0.52 16.87 -2.35
N GLY A 130 -1.20 17.60 -3.24
CA GLY A 130 -1.71 17.05 -4.49
C GLY A 130 -0.60 16.54 -5.42
N LYS A 131 0.56 17.20 -5.42
CA LYS A 131 1.74 16.71 -6.15
C LYS A 131 2.35 15.48 -5.50
N GLU A 132 2.47 15.46 -4.17
CA GLU A 132 2.98 14.30 -3.44
C GLU A 132 2.10 13.08 -3.61
N LEU A 133 0.78 13.27 -3.54
CA LEU A 133 -0.24 12.27 -3.80
C LEU A 133 -0.21 11.81 -5.26
N GLY A 134 -0.13 12.74 -6.21
CA GLY A 134 -0.11 12.50 -7.65
C GLY A 134 -1.30 13.13 -8.37
N ALA A 135 -2.51 12.90 -7.89
CA ALA A 135 -3.74 13.48 -8.45
C ALA A 135 -4.86 13.53 -7.41
N TYR A 136 -5.66 14.59 -7.45
CA TYR A 136 -6.86 14.71 -6.60
C TYR A 136 -8.06 13.98 -7.19
N PHE A 137 -8.90 13.48 -6.31
CA PHE A 137 -10.21 12.93 -6.60
C PHE A 137 -11.12 13.94 -7.33
N ASP A 138 -11.92 13.45 -8.27
CA ASP A 138 -12.97 14.21 -8.95
C ASP A 138 -14.36 13.66 -8.58
N TYR A 139 -14.67 12.44 -9.01
CA TYR A 139 -15.90 11.72 -8.69
C TYR A 139 -15.72 10.21 -8.88
N HIS A 140 -16.69 9.39 -8.46
CA HIS A 140 -16.76 7.97 -8.82
C HIS A 140 -18.21 7.59 -9.19
N PRO A 141 -18.44 6.54 -10.01
CA PRO A 141 -19.77 5.93 -10.12
C PRO A 141 -20.13 5.20 -8.83
N ASP A 142 -21.37 4.71 -8.74
CA ASP A 142 -21.79 3.86 -7.61
C ASP A 142 -20.85 2.66 -7.45
N LEU A 143 -20.75 2.15 -6.21
CA LEU A 143 -20.02 0.94 -5.86
C LEU A 143 -20.32 -0.18 -6.87
N THR A 144 -19.27 -0.72 -7.51
CA THR A 144 -19.42 -1.61 -8.66
C THR A 144 -18.49 -2.79 -8.59
N ASN A 145 -18.85 -3.87 -9.29
CA ASN A 145 -17.88 -4.89 -9.68
C ASN A 145 -17.04 -4.30 -10.81
N ALA A 146 -15.72 -4.38 -10.69
CA ALA A 146 -14.78 -3.90 -11.70
C ALA A 146 -13.64 -4.88 -11.88
N THR A 147 -13.01 -4.84 -13.05
CA THR A 147 -11.73 -5.50 -13.29
C THR A 147 -10.62 -4.45 -13.27
N ILE A 148 -9.58 -4.71 -12.49
CA ILE A 148 -8.35 -3.93 -12.47
C ILE A 148 -7.30 -4.67 -13.29
N ASN A 149 -6.74 -3.98 -14.28
CA ASN A 149 -5.61 -4.45 -15.07
C ASN A 149 -4.30 -4.14 -14.34
N VAL A 150 -3.45 -5.15 -14.18
CA VAL A 150 -2.08 -4.98 -13.67
C VAL A 150 -1.19 -4.55 -14.82
N ILE A 151 -0.73 -3.29 -14.80
CA ILE A 151 0.11 -2.70 -15.85
C ILE A 151 1.56 -3.16 -15.67
N ASP A 152 2.04 -3.19 -14.43
CA ASP A 152 3.36 -3.66 -14.05
C ASP A 152 3.20 -4.73 -12.97
N ASN A 153 3.71 -5.94 -13.23
CA ASN A 153 3.68 -7.07 -12.31
C ASN A 153 5.04 -7.32 -11.62
N THR A 154 5.98 -6.38 -11.71
CA THR A 154 7.30 -6.46 -11.08
C THR A 154 7.38 -5.64 -9.81
N HIS A 155 6.54 -4.61 -9.68
CA HIS A 155 6.48 -3.78 -8.49
C HIS A 155 5.99 -4.58 -7.26
N PRO A 156 6.56 -4.39 -6.04
CA PRO A 156 6.17 -5.16 -4.86
C PRO A 156 4.68 -5.09 -4.52
N SER A 157 4.01 -3.98 -4.83
CA SER A 157 2.56 -3.83 -4.62
C SER A 157 1.70 -4.65 -5.59
N THR A 158 2.24 -5.15 -6.70
CA THR A 158 1.44 -5.80 -7.76
C THR A 158 1.95 -7.18 -8.18
N SER A 159 3.15 -7.59 -7.76
CA SER A 159 3.82 -8.83 -8.21
C SER A 159 3.08 -10.15 -7.93
N MET A 160 2.23 -10.16 -6.92
CA MET A 160 1.35 -11.26 -6.50
C MET A 160 -0.05 -11.20 -7.11
N LEU A 161 -0.43 -10.07 -7.73
CA LEU A 161 -1.78 -9.88 -8.25
C LEU A 161 -1.95 -10.66 -9.57
N PRO A 162 -3.15 -11.20 -9.84
CA PRO A 162 -3.46 -11.71 -11.17
C PRO A 162 -3.49 -10.56 -12.17
N ALA A 163 -3.13 -10.83 -13.43
CA ALA A 163 -3.10 -9.80 -14.49
C ALA A 163 -4.43 -9.03 -14.64
N LYS A 164 -5.55 -9.72 -14.37
CA LYS A 164 -6.89 -9.15 -14.22
C LYS A 164 -7.38 -9.44 -12.82
N TRP A 165 -7.47 -8.42 -11.99
CA TRP A 165 -7.88 -8.52 -10.61
C TRP A 165 -9.31 -8.01 -10.45
N HIS A 166 -10.22 -8.89 -10.05
CA HIS A 166 -11.62 -8.55 -9.86
C HIS A 166 -11.86 -7.99 -8.46
N VAL A 167 -12.51 -6.84 -8.38
CA VAL A 167 -12.78 -6.12 -7.13
C VAL A 167 -14.23 -5.63 -7.09
N ILE A 168 -14.72 -5.37 -5.88
CA ILE A 168 -15.92 -4.55 -5.66
C ILE A 168 -15.45 -3.29 -4.95
N ASP A 169 -15.49 -2.15 -5.64
CA ASP A 169 -15.05 -0.86 -5.08
C ASP A 169 -15.60 0.30 -5.93
N GLU A 170 -15.24 1.52 -5.57
CA GLU A 170 -15.56 2.75 -6.27
C GLU A 170 -14.44 3.11 -7.26
N MET A 171 -14.76 3.18 -8.54
CA MET A 171 -13.76 3.50 -9.58
C MET A 171 -13.57 5.01 -9.68
N TYR A 172 -12.63 5.53 -8.87
CA TYR A 172 -12.34 6.96 -8.77
C TYR A 172 -11.85 7.55 -10.09
N ASN A 173 -12.48 8.63 -10.54
CA ASN A 173 -11.95 9.53 -11.56
C ASN A 173 -11.16 10.66 -10.89
N PHE A 174 -10.18 11.21 -11.61
CA PHE A 174 -9.24 12.20 -11.08
C PHE A 174 -9.24 13.52 -11.86
N VAL A 175 -8.96 14.63 -11.18
CA VAL A 175 -8.95 15.96 -11.80
C VAL A 175 -7.77 16.16 -12.77
N SER A 176 -6.73 15.33 -12.66
CA SER A 176 -5.48 15.37 -13.43
C SER A 176 -4.82 14.00 -13.54
N ASP A 177 -3.94 13.82 -14.52
CA ASP A 177 -3.15 12.59 -14.68
C ASP A 177 -1.98 12.56 -13.67
N PRO A 178 -1.87 11.55 -12.79
CA PRO A 178 -0.75 11.42 -11.86
C PRO A 178 0.61 11.32 -12.58
N ARG A 179 0.65 10.86 -13.83
CA ARG A 179 1.88 10.80 -14.63
C ARG A 179 2.45 12.19 -14.94
N SER A 180 1.62 13.24 -14.89
CA SER A 180 2.06 14.62 -15.13
C SER A 180 3.07 15.14 -14.09
N VAL A 181 3.10 14.53 -12.90
CA VAL A 181 4.10 14.81 -11.86
C VAL A 181 5.21 13.75 -11.78
N GLY A 182 5.26 12.83 -12.76
CA GLY A 182 6.27 11.77 -12.83
C GLY A 182 5.89 10.48 -12.10
N ALA A 183 4.62 10.32 -11.68
CA ALA A 183 4.17 9.07 -11.10
C ALA A 183 4.12 7.93 -12.14
N VAL A 184 4.37 6.71 -11.68
CA VAL A 184 4.27 5.48 -12.47
C VAL A 184 3.01 4.74 -12.06
N VAL A 185 2.07 4.60 -13.00
CA VAL A 185 0.81 3.89 -12.77
C VAL A 185 1.01 2.40 -12.93
N VAL A 186 0.61 1.63 -11.91
CA VAL A 186 0.80 0.17 -11.83
C VAL A 186 -0.51 -0.61 -11.91
N LEU A 187 -1.64 0.03 -11.56
CA LEU A 187 -2.98 -0.54 -11.70
C LEU A 187 -3.88 0.42 -12.46
N SER A 188 -4.79 -0.14 -13.27
CA SER A 188 -5.80 0.63 -13.99
C SER A 188 -7.15 -0.06 -14.06
N ALA A 189 -8.23 0.69 -13.93
CA ALA A 189 -9.59 0.18 -14.06
C ALA A 189 -9.93 -0.13 -15.53
N ASP A 190 -10.51 -1.31 -15.77
CA ASP A 190 -11.10 -1.69 -17.05
C ASP A 190 -12.51 -1.08 -17.15
N GLU A 191 -12.58 0.08 -17.79
CA GLU A 191 -13.81 0.87 -17.96
C GLU A 191 -14.92 0.12 -18.71
N SER A 192 -14.62 -1.00 -19.39
CA SER A 192 -15.63 -1.84 -20.05
C SER A 192 -16.38 -2.78 -19.10
N THR A 193 -15.96 -2.86 -17.84
CA THR A 193 -16.46 -3.85 -16.87
C THR A 193 -17.43 -3.30 -15.84
N TYR A 194 -17.65 -1.98 -15.83
CA TYR A 194 -18.59 -1.31 -14.96
C TYR A 194 -19.31 -0.16 -15.70
N VAL A 195 -20.38 0.33 -15.10
CA VAL A 195 -21.16 1.44 -15.67
C VAL A 195 -20.72 2.73 -15.00
N ASP A 196 -20.27 3.68 -15.80
CA ASP A 196 -20.00 5.05 -15.39
C ASP A 196 -20.67 5.99 -16.41
N LEU A 197 -21.68 6.73 -15.94
CA LEU A 197 -22.41 7.71 -16.75
C LEU A 197 -21.96 9.15 -16.45
N GLY A 198 -20.90 9.30 -15.64
CA GLY A 198 -20.37 10.59 -15.23
C GLY A 198 -19.56 11.28 -16.32
N PRO A 199 -19.29 12.59 -16.17
CA PRO A 199 -18.56 13.40 -17.14
C PRO A 199 -17.05 13.19 -17.00
N ARG A 200 -16.55 11.98 -17.27
CA ARG A 200 -15.12 11.61 -17.11
C ARG A 200 -14.21 12.65 -17.77
N SER A 201 -13.32 13.20 -16.98
CA SER A 201 -12.35 14.19 -17.46
C SER A 201 -11.27 13.49 -18.30
N PRO A 202 -11.02 13.90 -19.56
CA PRO A 202 -9.91 13.36 -20.34
C PRO A 202 -8.54 13.74 -19.75
N LYS A 203 -8.50 14.67 -18.78
CA LYS A 203 -7.27 15.11 -18.13
C LYS A 203 -6.69 14.10 -17.15
N GLN A 204 -7.46 13.09 -16.74
CA GLN A 204 -6.96 12.03 -15.85
C GLN A 204 -5.97 11.09 -16.53
N GLY A 205 -5.90 11.14 -17.86
CA GLY A 205 -5.02 10.31 -18.66
C GLY A 205 -5.54 8.88 -18.84
N GLU A 206 -4.86 8.15 -19.73
CA GLU A 206 -5.18 6.77 -20.08
C GLU A 206 -3.91 5.90 -20.00
N PRO A 207 -4.01 4.61 -19.62
CA PRO A 207 -5.23 3.95 -19.13
C PRO A 207 -5.66 4.48 -17.74
N HIS A 208 -6.98 4.44 -17.43
CA HIS A 208 -7.61 4.96 -16.20
C HIS A 208 -6.80 4.59 -14.95
N PRO A 209 -6.09 5.53 -14.30
CA PRO A 209 -5.21 5.21 -13.18
C PRO A 209 -5.97 4.79 -11.92
N THR A 210 -5.54 3.71 -11.25
CA THR A 210 -6.14 3.23 -9.99
C THR A 210 -5.12 3.12 -8.86
N ALA A 211 -3.87 2.81 -9.17
CA ALA A 211 -2.76 2.87 -8.21
C ALA A 211 -1.47 3.26 -8.89
N TRP A 212 -0.62 4.00 -8.19
CA TRP A 212 0.65 4.50 -8.70
C TRP A 212 1.65 4.74 -7.59
N TYR A 213 2.90 4.97 -7.99
CA TYR A 213 3.96 5.37 -7.10
C TYR A 213 4.79 6.50 -7.68
N GLN A 214 5.53 7.20 -6.83
CA GLN A 214 6.55 8.17 -7.21
C GLN A 214 7.87 7.79 -6.57
N GLU A 215 8.87 7.46 -7.39
CA GLU A 215 10.24 7.16 -6.90
C GLU A 215 10.83 8.37 -6.15
N ARG A 216 10.42 9.58 -6.56
CA ARG A 216 10.70 10.83 -5.88
C ARG A 216 9.39 11.60 -5.73
N GLY A 217 8.90 11.76 -4.50
CA GLY A 217 7.70 12.52 -4.19
C GLY A 217 7.75 13.95 -4.76
N ALA A 218 6.77 14.29 -5.60
CA ALA A 218 6.72 15.54 -6.34
C ALA A 218 6.22 16.73 -5.51
N GLY A 219 5.78 16.51 -4.27
CA GLY A 219 5.43 17.58 -3.32
C GLY A 219 6.65 18.24 -2.67
N VAL A 220 7.84 17.69 -2.87
CA VAL A 220 9.09 18.19 -2.28
C VAL A 220 9.53 19.50 -2.94
N GLN A 221 9.94 20.46 -2.12
CA GLN A 221 10.46 21.75 -2.57
C GLN A 221 11.88 21.63 -3.16
N PRO A 222 12.28 22.56 -4.05
CA PRO A 222 13.65 22.61 -4.58
C PRO A 222 14.69 22.61 -3.46
N GLY A 223 15.69 21.73 -3.57
CA GLY A 223 16.74 21.54 -2.56
C GLY A 223 16.39 20.55 -1.44
N GLY A 224 15.14 20.06 -1.39
CA GLY A 224 14.74 18.98 -0.49
C GLY A 224 15.25 17.60 -0.92
N THR A 225 15.30 16.68 0.04
CA THR A 225 15.47 15.25 -0.21
C THR A 225 14.09 14.64 -0.36
N ALA A 226 13.76 14.10 -1.52
CA ALA A 226 12.45 13.51 -1.76
C ALA A 226 12.45 12.04 -1.32
N GLY A 227 11.48 11.66 -0.47
CA GLY A 227 11.16 10.25 -0.21
C GLY A 227 10.35 9.65 -1.35
N ARG A 228 9.81 8.45 -1.12
CA ARG A 228 8.87 7.78 -2.02
C ARG A 228 7.43 8.07 -1.64
N SER A 229 6.56 8.12 -2.65
CA SER A 229 5.11 8.22 -2.49
C SER A 229 4.42 7.00 -3.12
N PHE A 230 3.42 6.42 -2.44
CA PHE A 230 2.58 5.35 -2.97
C PHE A 230 1.10 5.69 -2.76
N TYR A 231 0.28 5.44 -3.78
CA TYR A 231 -1.16 5.63 -3.70
C TYR A 231 -1.94 4.48 -4.35
N THR A 232 -3.07 4.13 -3.74
CA THR A 232 -4.10 3.27 -4.34
C THR A 232 -5.47 3.85 -4.05
N SER A 233 -6.35 3.87 -5.05
CA SER A 233 -7.71 4.40 -4.91
C SER A 233 -8.70 3.38 -4.36
N LEU A 234 -8.29 2.12 -4.20
CA LEU A 234 -9.11 1.06 -3.64
C LEU A 234 -9.07 1.10 -2.10
N GLY A 235 -10.11 0.60 -1.44
CA GLY A 235 -10.15 0.51 0.03
C GLY A 235 -11.48 0.91 0.69
N HIS A 236 -12.56 1.11 -0.07
CA HIS A 236 -13.83 1.60 0.48
C HIS A 236 -14.45 0.67 1.52
N LEU A 237 -14.52 -0.63 1.22
CA LEU A 237 -15.33 -1.60 1.98
C LEU A 237 -14.54 -2.26 3.12
N ASN A 238 -15.25 -2.60 4.19
CA ASN A 238 -14.70 -3.46 5.26
C ASN A 238 -14.22 -4.82 4.74
N GLU A 239 -14.90 -5.35 3.72
CA GLU A 239 -14.58 -6.60 3.04
C GLU A 239 -13.24 -6.50 2.30
N THR A 240 -12.95 -5.35 1.68
CA THR A 240 -11.68 -5.11 0.98
C THR A 240 -10.49 -5.26 1.92
N TRP A 241 -10.59 -4.76 3.16
CA TRP A 241 -9.55 -4.87 4.19
C TRP A 241 -9.39 -6.28 4.79
N LYS A 242 -10.26 -7.22 4.43
CA LYS A 242 -10.16 -8.65 4.79
C LYS A 242 -9.70 -9.52 3.61
N ASP A 243 -9.56 -8.94 2.42
CA ASP A 243 -9.10 -9.65 1.24
C ASP A 243 -7.56 -9.77 1.24
N ASP A 244 -7.07 -10.99 1.05
CA ASP A 244 -5.63 -11.29 1.12
C ASP A 244 -4.85 -10.62 -0.03
N LEU A 245 -5.43 -10.49 -1.22
CA LEU A 245 -4.77 -9.86 -2.36
C LEU A 245 -4.68 -8.34 -2.17
N PHE A 246 -5.75 -7.70 -1.70
CA PHE A 246 -5.73 -6.28 -1.34
C PHE A 246 -4.74 -5.99 -0.22
N MET A 247 -4.75 -6.78 0.85
CA MET A 247 -3.80 -6.62 1.96
C MET A 247 -2.35 -6.87 1.52
N ALA A 248 -2.12 -7.80 0.59
CA ALA A 248 -0.81 -7.94 -0.01
C ALA A 248 -0.42 -6.70 -0.82
N HIS A 249 -1.36 -6.12 -1.59
CA HIS A 249 -1.11 -4.95 -2.46
C HIS A 249 -0.64 -3.75 -1.63
N VAL A 250 -1.39 -3.45 -0.58
CA VAL A 250 -1.08 -2.39 0.38
C VAL A 250 0.25 -2.66 1.08
N ALA A 251 0.48 -3.89 1.59
CA ALA A 251 1.72 -4.25 2.26
C ALA A 251 2.95 -4.15 1.35
N GLY A 252 2.82 -4.52 0.07
CA GLY A 252 3.88 -4.38 -0.93
C GLY A 252 4.19 -2.92 -1.23
N GLY A 253 3.17 -2.06 -1.34
CA GLY A 253 3.34 -0.61 -1.53
C GLY A 253 4.03 0.06 -0.34
N ILE A 254 3.62 -0.30 0.88
CA ILE A 254 4.26 0.16 2.13
C ILE A 254 5.72 -0.26 2.18
N THR A 255 6.00 -1.53 1.92
CA THR A 255 7.37 -2.08 1.93
C THR A 255 8.27 -1.36 0.93
N TRP A 256 7.75 -1.14 -0.29
CA TRP A 256 8.48 -0.42 -1.33
C TRP A 256 8.73 1.05 -0.95
N ALA A 257 7.74 1.75 -0.39
CA ALA A 257 7.89 3.15 0.02
C ALA A 257 9.01 3.30 1.06
N LEU A 258 9.04 2.42 2.07
CA LEU A 258 10.07 2.45 3.11
C LEU A 258 11.50 2.22 2.57
N GLN A 259 11.65 1.49 1.46
CA GLN A 259 12.95 1.20 0.84
C GLN A 259 13.57 2.39 0.07
N SER A 260 13.02 3.62 0.21
CA SER A 260 13.52 4.85 -0.43
C SER A 260 14.95 5.25 -0.06
N ASN A 261 15.52 4.67 1.00
CA ASN A 261 16.85 4.99 1.52
C ASN A 261 16.99 6.46 2.02
N THR A 262 15.86 7.14 2.27
CA THR A 262 15.81 8.53 2.76
C THR A 262 15.38 8.65 4.22
N THR A 263 15.06 7.53 4.88
CA THR A 263 14.65 7.47 6.29
C THR A 263 15.53 6.51 7.08
N LYS A 264 15.49 6.63 8.41
CA LYS A 264 16.41 5.91 9.31
C LYS A 264 16.34 4.40 9.19
N VAL A 265 15.18 3.83 8.85
CA VAL A 265 15.03 2.37 8.71
C VAL A 265 15.95 1.75 7.64
N TYR A 266 16.33 2.49 6.59
CA TYR A 266 17.29 2.02 5.57
C TYR A 266 18.55 2.88 5.45
N ASN A 267 18.58 4.07 6.04
CA ASN A 267 19.72 4.98 6.03
C ASN A 267 19.91 5.61 7.41
N SER A 268 20.85 5.10 8.21
CA SER A 268 21.12 5.59 9.57
C SER A 268 21.52 7.07 9.65
N SER A 269 21.96 7.66 8.53
CA SER A 269 22.33 9.08 8.44
C SER A 269 21.14 9.99 8.07
N ALA A 270 19.97 9.41 7.81
CA ALA A 270 18.75 10.16 7.54
C ALA A 270 18.28 10.97 8.77
N VAL A 271 17.61 12.08 8.49
CA VAL A 271 17.18 13.05 9.51
C VAL A 271 15.74 12.81 9.99
N VAL A 272 14.95 12.01 9.26
CA VAL A 272 13.61 11.55 9.64
C VAL A 272 13.57 10.03 9.66
N GLY A 273 12.67 9.46 10.44
CA GLY A 273 12.53 8.02 10.61
C GLY A 273 12.83 7.55 12.02
N SER A 274 12.40 6.32 12.30
CA SER A 274 12.53 5.68 13.59
C SER A 274 13.92 5.08 13.78
N SER A 275 14.40 5.08 15.03
CA SER A 275 15.56 4.29 15.46
C SER A 275 15.14 3.07 16.28
N MET A 276 13.87 2.66 16.20
CA MET A 276 13.37 1.49 16.92
C MET A 276 13.92 0.20 16.31
N VAL A 277 14.50 -0.64 17.17
CA VAL A 277 14.92 -2.00 16.84
C VAL A 277 13.71 -2.94 16.92
N SER A 278 13.57 -3.82 15.94
CA SER A 278 12.54 -4.84 15.94
C SER A 278 12.82 -5.95 16.94
N ASN A 279 11.85 -6.28 17.79
CA ASN A 279 11.84 -7.51 18.59
C ASN A 279 10.95 -8.59 17.98
N PHE A 280 10.45 -8.40 16.74
CA PHE A 280 9.59 -9.38 16.09
C PHE A 280 10.37 -10.66 15.82
N THR A 281 9.92 -11.77 16.40
CA THR A 281 10.42 -13.09 16.05
C THR A 281 9.67 -13.52 14.78
N PHE A 282 10.32 -13.41 13.62
CA PHE A 282 9.73 -13.92 12.39
C PHE A 282 9.54 -15.43 12.51
N PRO A 283 8.35 -15.99 12.21
CA PRO A 283 8.24 -17.42 11.98
C PRO A 283 9.15 -17.74 10.78
N THR A 284 10.24 -18.45 11.04
CA THR A 284 11.05 -19.01 9.96
C THR A 284 10.16 -19.99 9.21
N SER A 285 9.92 -19.72 7.93
CA SER A 285 9.31 -20.68 7.01
C SER A 285 10.29 -21.84 6.84
N SER A 286 10.27 -22.78 7.78
CA SER A 286 10.82 -24.10 7.53
C SER A 286 9.97 -24.70 6.41
N ALA A 287 10.57 -24.79 5.22
CA ALA A 287 10.02 -25.55 4.11
C ALA A 287 9.89 -27.00 4.56
N SER A 288 8.76 -27.34 5.18
CA SER A 288 8.39 -28.73 5.42
C SER A 288 8.05 -29.33 4.07
N SER A 289 8.95 -30.16 3.56
CA SER A 289 8.73 -31.02 2.41
C SER A 289 7.43 -31.79 2.58
N VAL A 290 6.43 -31.45 1.76
CA VAL A 290 5.19 -32.22 1.65
C VAL A 290 5.55 -33.60 1.10
N PRO A 291 5.27 -34.72 1.80
CA PRO A 291 5.45 -36.03 1.23
C PRO A 291 4.39 -36.25 0.14
N THR A 292 4.86 -36.54 -1.07
CA THR A 292 4.02 -36.88 -2.22
C THR A 292 3.35 -38.24 -1.98
N SER A 293 2.05 -38.26 -1.67
CA SER A 293 1.24 -39.47 -1.72
C SER A 293 0.38 -39.48 -2.98
N THR A 294 0.68 -40.40 -3.88
CA THR A 294 -0.09 -40.72 -5.08
C THR A 294 -1.41 -41.39 -4.69
N PRO A 295 -2.59 -40.97 -5.19
CA PRO A 295 -3.79 -41.79 -5.10
C PRO A 295 -3.96 -42.62 -6.38
N THR A 296 -3.89 -43.93 -6.24
CA THR A 296 -4.42 -44.89 -7.20
C THR A 296 -5.95 -44.89 -7.10
N GLY A 297 -6.62 -44.83 -8.24
CA GLY A 297 -8.02 -44.48 -8.33
C GLY A 297 -9.02 -45.60 -8.01
N THR A 298 -10.28 -45.20 -7.86
CA THR A 298 -11.45 -45.87 -8.47
C THR A 298 -12.69 -44.99 -8.29
N SER A 299 -13.40 -44.74 -9.39
CA SER A 299 -14.82 -44.32 -9.45
C SER A 299 -15.65 -45.56 -9.82
N PRO A 300 -17.02 -45.56 -9.85
CA PRO A 300 -17.97 -44.44 -9.71
C PRO A 300 -19.21 -44.73 -8.82
N SER A 301 -20.04 -43.73 -8.51
CA SER A 301 -21.50 -43.75 -8.84
C SER A 301 -22.30 -42.54 -8.34
N LYS A 302 -23.16 -42.04 -9.25
CA LYS A 302 -24.55 -41.53 -9.08
C LYS A 302 -24.83 -40.18 -8.41
N SER A 303 -25.15 -39.22 -9.29
CA SER A 303 -26.38 -38.40 -9.36
C SER A 303 -27.06 -37.90 -8.08
N SER A 304 -27.26 -36.59 -8.00
CA SER A 304 -28.60 -35.99 -8.01
C SER A 304 -28.53 -34.50 -8.35
N ALA A 305 -29.42 -34.10 -9.24
CA ALA A 305 -29.64 -32.74 -9.69
C ALA A 305 -30.45 -31.95 -8.66
N TYR A 306 -30.20 -30.65 -8.56
CA TYR A 306 -31.23 -29.69 -8.18
C TYR A 306 -31.23 -28.53 -9.19
N THR A 307 -32.42 -28.22 -9.67
CA THR A 307 -32.69 -27.23 -10.70
C THR A 307 -33.84 -26.35 -10.21
N LEU A 308 -33.69 -25.05 -10.49
CA LEU A 308 -34.70 -23.98 -10.60
C LEU A 308 -35.37 -23.47 -9.30
N LEU A 309 -35.28 -22.16 -9.06
CA LEU A 309 -36.29 -21.22 -9.58
C LEU A 309 -35.78 -19.77 -9.51
N ALA A 310 -35.88 -19.09 -10.64
CA ALA A 310 -35.78 -17.65 -10.77
C ALA A 310 -37.16 -17.02 -10.55
N THR A 311 -37.20 -15.85 -9.91
CA THR A 311 -38.29 -14.88 -10.11
C THR A 311 -37.69 -13.48 -10.15
N GLN A 312 -37.90 -12.84 -11.29
CA GLN A 312 -37.58 -11.46 -11.62
C GLN A 312 -38.84 -10.62 -11.35
N GLN A 313 -38.72 -9.47 -10.68
CA GLN A 313 -39.64 -8.36 -10.91
C GLN A 313 -38.99 -7.02 -10.59
N TRP A 314 -39.01 -6.17 -11.62
CA TRP A 314 -38.54 -4.79 -11.64
C TRP A 314 -39.59 -3.84 -11.06
N LEU A 315 -39.15 -2.78 -10.39
CA LEU A 315 -39.71 -1.42 -10.54
C LEU A 315 -38.69 -0.39 -10.05
N VAL A 316 -38.43 0.58 -10.92
CA VAL A 316 -37.49 1.70 -10.84
C VAL A 316 -38.25 2.93 -10.34
N THR A 317 -37.66 3.80 -9.50
CA THR A 317 -37.66 5.27 -9.68
C THR A 317 -36.62 5.92 -8.73
N ALA A 318 -35.91 6.90 -9.28
CA ALA A 318 -34.65 7.50 -8.84
C ALA A 318 -34.77 8.85 -8.10
N CYS A 319 -33.57 9.39 -7.80
CA CYS A 319 -33.14 10.80 -7.77
C CYS A 319 -32.95 11.50 -6.42
N TRP A 320 -31.69 11.83 -6.10
CA TRP A 320 -31.31 13.13 -5.53
C TRP A 320 -29.96 13.59 -6.11
N ILE A 321 -30.01 14.59 -7.00
CA ILE A 321 -28.90 15.46 -7.39
C ILE A 321 -29.10 16.78 -6.61
N PHE A 322 -28.09 17.25 -5.90
CA PHE A 322 -28.07 18.55 -5.23
C PHE A 322 -27.37 19.61 -6.10
N ILE A 323 -28.13 20.58 -6.62
CA ILE A 323 -27.65 21.95 -6.92
C ILE A 323 -28.77 22.93 -6.59
N GLY A 324 -28.46 23.98 -5.84
CA GLY A 324 -29.21 25.25 -5.90
C GLY A 324 -29.68 25.82 -4.56
N ALA A 325 -28.80 26.57 -3.89
CA ALA A 325 -29.23 27.58 -2.93
C ALA A 325 -29.76 28.81 -3.68
N LEU A 326 -31.06 29.08 -3.60
CA LEU A 326 -31.58 30.45 -3.66
C LEU A 326 -32.92 30.52 -2.93
N ALA A 327 -32.92 31.24 -1.81
CA ALA A 327 -34.07 31.45 -0.95
C ALA A 327 -35.01 32.53 -1.52
N LEU A 328 -36.30 32.24 -1.46
CA LEU A 328 -37.43 33.14 -1.69
C LEU A 328 -37.49 34.29 -0.67
N ARG A 329 -37.85 35.50 -1.12
CA ARG A 329 -38.87 36.36 -0.48
C ARG A 329 -39.56 37.25 -1.53
N SER A 330 -40.90 37.10 -1.58
CA SER A 330 -41.95 37.96 -2.18
C SER A 330 -41.82 38.37 -3.64
#